data_AF-A0A351Z7X2-F1
#
_entry.id   AF-A0A351Z7X2-F1
#
_cell.length_a   1.000
_cell.length_b   1.000
_cell.length_c   1.000
_cell.angle_alpha   90.00
_cell.angle_beta   90.00
_cell.angle_gamma   90.00
#
_symmetry.space_group_name_H-M   'P 1'
#
loop_
_entity.id
_entity.type
_entity.pdbx_description
1 polymer ?
#
loop_
_entity_poly.entity_id
_entity_poly.type
_entity_poly.pdbx_seq_one_letter_code
_entity_poly.pdbx_strand_id
1 'polypeptide(L)' 'MKGILGKLLDIDLTSGKTSEIGIADETARKYLGGRGLGARLLFDLLPAKTDPLSADIGFAMECFEKGLLTPDSSTGWN' A
#
# COMPACT_ATOMS: atom_id res chain seq x y z
N MET A 1 8.04 -11.80 -2.01
CA MET A 1 7.29 -12.37 -0.87
C MET A 1 6.01 -12.98 -1.41
N LYS A 2 5.60 -14.20 -1.02
CA LYS A 2 4.28 -14.73 -1.42
C LYS A 2 3.20 -13.99 -0.62
N GLY A 3 2.16 -13.48 -1.28
CA GLY A 3 1.03 -12.79 -0.63
C GLY A 3 1.01 -11.26 -0.76
N ILE A 4 2.08 -10.62 -1.27
CA ILE A 4 2.10 -9.19 -1.60
C ILE A 4 2.39 -9.06 -3.09
N LEU A 5 1.53 -8.36 -3.84
CA LEU A 5 1.65 -8.19 -5.29
C LEU A 5 2.91 -7.41 -5.70
N GLY A 6 3.47 -6.60 -4.78
CA GLY A 6 4.64 -5.77 -5.05
C GLY A 6 4.34 -4.53 -5.88
N LYS A 7 3.06 -4.17 -6.02
CA LYS A 7 2.58 -2.99 -6.72
C LYS A 7 1.54 -2.25 -5.89
N LEU A 8 1.53 -0.94 -6.01
CA LEU A 8 0.55 -0.02 -5.44
C LEU A 8 -0.10 0.77 -6.57
N LEU A 9 -1.42 0.90 -6.53
CA LEU A 9 -2.14 1.81 -7.43
C LEU A 9 -2.21 3.18 -6.78
N ASP A 10 -1.67 4.18 -7.45
CA ASP A 10 -1.72 5.58 -7.05
C ASP A 10 -2.77 6.31 -7.89
N ILE A 11 -3.67 7.04 -7.24
CA ILE A 11 -4.80 7.71 -7.86
C ILE A 11 -4.84 9.15 -7.37
N ASP A 12 -4.60 10.08 -8.28
CA ASP A 12 -4.81 11.50 -8.03
C ASP A 12 -6.28 11.85 -8.27
N LEU A 13 -7.03 12.07 -7.21
CA LEU A 13 -8.46 12.43 -7.28
C LEU A 13 -8.71 13.85 -7.80
N THR A 14 -7.69 14.72 -7.79
CA THR A 14 -7.79 16.07 -8.34
C THR A 14 -7.73 16.06 -9.86
N SER A 15 -6.79 15.29 -10.44
CA SER A 15 -6.63 15.21 -11.90
C SER A 15 -7.29 13.99 -12.55
N GLY A 16 -7.73 13.02 -11.74
CA GLY A 16 -8.29 11.74 -12.22
C GLY A 16 -7.23 10.78 -12.81
N LYS A 17 -5.94 11.06 -12.62
CA LYS A 17 -4.85 10.23 -13.15
C LYS A 17 -4.58 9.03 -12.27
N THR A 18 -4.18 7.93 -12.90
CA THR A 18 -3.74 6.71 -12.21
C THR A 18 -2.31 6.35 -12.61
N SER A 19 -1.56 5.80 -11.67
CA SER A 19 -0.22 5.28 -11.92
C SER A 19 0.07 4.04 -11.06
N GLU A 20 1.01 3.22 -11.49
CA GLU A 20 1.47 2.06 -10.73
C GLU A 20 2.82 2.37 -10.09
N ILE A 21 2.91 2.18 -8.77
CA ILE A 21 4.16 2.31 -8.01
C ILE A 21 4.63 0.90 -7.63
N GLY A 22 5.88 0.58 -7.99
CA GLY A 22 6.51 -0.68 -7.58
C GLY A 22 6.95 -0.65 -6.12
N ILE A 23 6.61 -1.69 -5.36
CA ILE A 23 7.08 -1.89 -3.99
C ILE A 23 8.26 -2.86 -4.02
N ALA A 24 9.42 -2.38 -3.59
CA ALA A 24 10.60 -3.23 -3.45
C ALA A 24 10.33 -4.41 -2.51
N ASP A 25 10.78 -5.59 -2.91
CA ASP A 25 10.57 -6.83 -2.14
C ASP A 25 11.24 -6.78 -0.75
N GLU A 26 12.34 -6.05 -0.62
CA GLU A 26 12.98 -5.78 0.67
C GLU A 26 12.06 -4.98 1.62
N THR A 27 11.42 -3.92 1.11
CA THR A 27 10.44 -3.13 1.88
C THR A 27 9.26 -3.98 2.30
N ALA A 28 8.73 -4.79 1.39
CA ALA A 28 7.65 -5.73 1.70
C ALA A 28 8.05 -6.71 2.82
N ARG A 29 9.28 -7.23 2.81
CA ARG A 29 9.83 -8.12 3.88
C ARG A 29 10.03 -7.41 5.21
N LYS A 30 10.53 -6.18 5.17
CA LYS A 30 10.80 -5.40 6.38
C LYS A 30 9.53 -4.98 7.12
N TYR A 31 8.46 -4.72 6.38
CA TYR A 31 7.21 -4.18 6.94
C TYR A 31 6.02 -5.14 6.86
N LEU A 32 6.22 -6.38 6.40
CA LEU A 32 5.28 -7.51 6.37
C LEU A 32 3.96 -7.30 5.61
N GLY A 33 3.72 -6.11 5.04
CA GLY A 33 2.45 -5.75 4.42
C GLY A 33 1.47 -5.10 5.38
N GLY A 34 0.22 -4.99 4.94
CA GLY A 34 -0.88 -4.44 5.70
C GLY A 34 -0.54 -3.11 6.39
N ARG A 35 -0.88 -3.01 7.68
CA ARG A 35 -0.69 -1.79 8.49
C ARG A 35 0.78 -1.34 8.57
N GLY A 36 1.73 -2.28 8.63
CA GLY A 36 3.15 -1.95 8.71
C GLY A 36 3.67 -1.30 7.44
N LEU A 37 3.31 -1.86 6.29
CA LEU A 37 3.67 -1.30 4.98
C LEU A 37 2.94 0.03 4.72
N GLY A 38 1.67 0.12 5.11
CA GLY A 38 0.88 1.36 5.02
C GLY A 38 1.49 2.50 5.82
N ALA A 39 1.89 2.25 7.07
CA ALA A 39 2.56 3.25 7.89
C ALA A 39 3.91 3.71 7.29
N ARG A 40 4.69 2.79 6.72
CA ARG A 40 5.95 3.14 6.05
C ARG A 40 5.72 4.00 4.81
N LEU A 41 4.74 3.65 3.98
CA LEU A 41 4.42 4.41 2.78
C LEU A 41 3.89 5.80 3.12
N LEU A 42 3.03 5.91 4.14
CA LEU A 42 2.57 7.21 4.64
C LEU A 42 3.75 8.09 5.10
N PHE A 43 4.71 7.49 5.80
CA PHE A 43 5.91 8.19 6.27
C PHE A 43 6.80 8.70 5.12
N ASP A 44 6.92 7.93 4.03
CA ASP A 44 7.75 8.31 2.89
C ASP A 44 7.05 9.34 1.97
N LEU A 45 5.72 9.29 1.86
CA LEU A 45 4.95 10.08 0.90
C LEU A 45 4.42 11.40 1.46
N LEU A 46 4.19 11.49 2.77
CA LEU A 46 3.65 12.72 3.38
C LEU A 46 4.75 13.53 4.06
N PRO A 47 4.78 14.86 3.83
CA PRO A 47 5.57 15.76 4.65
C PRO A 47 5.23 15.67 6.13
N ALA A 48 6.20 15.98 6.98
CA ALA A 48 5.92 16.12 8.40
C ALA A 48 4.91 17.25 8.63
N LYS A 49 3.94 17.03 9.53
CA LYS A 49 2.91 18.00 9.93
C LYS A 49 1.90 18.36 8.83
N THR A 50 1.66 17.48 7.85
CA THR A 50 0.53 17.63 6.92
C THR A 50 -0.79 17.76 7.69
N ASP A 51 -1.63 18.70 7.27
CA ASP A 51 -2.97 18.89 7.84
C ASP A 51 -3.82 17.62 7.59
N PRO A 52 -4.37 16.99 8.64
CA PRO A 52 -5.24 15.82 8.56
C PRO A 52 -6.40 15.91 7.55
N LEU A 53 -6.85 17.12 7.20
CA LEU A 53 -7.98 17.35 6.29
C LEU A 53 -7.57 17.95 4.93
N SER A 54 -6.28 18.07 4.65
CA SER A 54 -5.79 18.56 3.36
C SER A 54 -5.99 17.53 2.24
N ALA A 55 -6.07 18.03 1.00
CA ALA A 55 -6.13 17.20 -0.20
C ALA A 55 -4.85 16.36 -0.42
N ASP A 56 -3.76 16.70 0.27
CA ASP A 56 -2.53 15.90 0.27
C ASP A 56 -2.73 14.54 0.97
N ILE A 57 -3.75 14.43 1.82
CA ILE A 57 -4.14 13.17 2.48
C ILE A 57 -5.23 12.49 1.63
N GLY A 58 -4.80 11.95 0.48
CA GLY A 58 -5.59 11.04 -0.36
C GLY A 58 -5.35 9.56 -0.03
N PHE A 59 -4.84 9.24 1.15
CA PHE A 59 -4.30 7.90 1.44
C PHE A 59 -5.36 6.97 2.04
N ALA A 60 -6.08 6.26 1.18
CA ALA A 60 -6.90 5.11 1.56
C ALA A 60 -6.16 3.81 1.18
N MET A 61 -5.29 3.32 2.06
CA MET A 61 -4.71 2.00 1.87
C MET A 61 -5.60 0.95 2.52
N GLU A 62 -6.46 0.34 1.73
CA GLU A 62 -7.14 -0.88 2.15
C GLU A 62 -6.11 -2.01 2.14
N CYS A 63 -5.63 -2.32 3.34
CA CYS A 63 -4.78 -3.47 3.58
C CYS A 63 -5.66 -4.71 3.42
N PHE A 64 -5.69 -5.32 2.23
CA PHE A 64 -6.43 -6.58 2.06
C PHE A 64 -5.85 -7.62 3.04
N GLU A 65 -6.60 -7.90 4.11
CA GLU A 65 -6.15 -8.73 5.24
C GLU A 65 -6.19 -10.24 4.93
N LYS A 66 -6.15 -10.67 3.65
CA LYS A 66 -5.89 -12.09 3.35
C LYS A 66 -4.48 -12.41 3.83
N GLY A 67 -4.42 -12.82 5.09
CA GLY A 67 -3.25 -12.68 5.93
C GLY A 67 -2.08 -13.45 5.37
N LEU A 68 -0.90 -12.83 5.46
CA LEU A 68 0.39 -13.46 5.19
C LEU A 68 0.59 -14.78 5.97
N LEU A 69 -0.14 -14.93 7.09
CA LEU A 69 -0.11 -16.10 7.99
C LEU A 69 -1.28 -17.08 7.77
N THR A 70 -2.18 -16.80 6.83
CA THR A 70 -3.22 -17.78 6.48
C THR A 70 -2.61 -18.85 5.57
N PRO A 71 -2.81 -20.15 5.85
CA PRO A 71 -2.33 -21.20 4.97
C PRO A 71 -2.89 -21.02 3.57
N ASP A 72 -1.98 -21.01 2.60
CA ASP A 72 -2.17 -21.16 1.15
C ASP A 72 -3.60 -20.96 0.60
N SER A 73 -3.87 -19.77 0.06
CA SER A 73 -4.83 -19.65 -1.05
C SER A 73 -4.10 -19.21 -2.32
N SER A 74 -3.32 -20.13 -2.89
CA SER A 74 -2.85 -20.11 -4.27
C SER A 74 -3.96 -20.31 -5.30
N THR A 75 -5.22 -20.19 -4.91
CA THR A 75 -6.34 -20.00 -5.84
C THR A 75 -6.50 -18.48 -6.01
N GLY A 76 -5.80 -17.87 -6.95
CA GLY A 76 -6.18 -17.99 -8.35
C GLY A 76 -7.37 -17.05 -8.55
N TRP A 77 -7.11 -15.89 -9.15
CA TRP A 77 -8.16 -15.05 -9.72
C TRP A 77 -8.79 -15.83 -10.87
N ASN A 78 -9.85 -16.59 -10.56
CA ASN A 78 -10.84 -17.13 -11.48
C ASN A 78 -12.22 -16.82 -10.92
#